data_AF-A0A7Y7CDK3-F1
#
_entry.id   AF-A0A7Y7CDK3-F1
#
_cell.length_a   1.000
_cell.length_b   1.000
_cell.length_c   1.000
_cell.angle_alpha   90.00
_cell.angle_beta   90.00
_cell.angle_gamma   90.00
#
_symmetry.space_group_name_H-M   'P 1'
#
loop_
_entity.id
_entity.type
_entity.pdbx_description
1 polymer ?
#
loop_
_entity_poly.entity_id
_entity_poly.type
_entity_poly.pdbx_seq_one_letter_code
_entity_poly.pdbx_strand_id
1 'polypeptide(L)'
;MERRGDVMELRWADAEERLQGTLHPALPREGEPALLSLHVGAFQGAEFTGPLTVTVHLKDSPAQVTKTLTRDGVNWHTELTFDEPGLYELEVRYQNLHLKVLTGYVTVASRPLPQGLSWGLLILASGTALVWGVRGAIRRLKAPTSPAGTSDSAEVPASAGPAEPTAPAAPSEVSGSTVPPTDAASDR
;
A
#
# COMPACT_ATOMS: atom_id res chain seq x y z
N MET A 1 18.35 7.13 -2.21
CA MET A 1 17.76 7.35 -0.87
C MET A 1 17.97 6.09 -0.05
N GLU A 2 18.27 6.23 1.23
CA GLU A 2 18.49 5.11 2.13
C GLU A 2 17.63 5.30 3.38
N ARG A 3 16.97 4.24 3.87
CA ARG A 3 16.19 4.30 5.11
C ARG A 3 17.05 3.76 6.25
N ARG A 4 17.19 4.55 7.32
CA ARG A 4 17.88 4.17 8.56
C ARG A 4 16.96 4.38 9.75
N GLY A 5 16.26 3.32 10.14
CA GLY A 5 15.26 3.39 11.20
C GLY A 5 14.11 4.34 10.84
N ASP A 6 13.90 5.36 11.69
CA ASP A 6 12.88 6.39 11.50
C ASP A 6 13.37 7.61 10.72
N VAL A 7 14.54 7.50 10.08
CA VAL A 7 15.11 8.55 9.22
C VAL A 7 15.21 8.06 7.79
N MET A 8 14.78 8.89 6.83
CA MET A 8 15.12 8.67 5.43
C MET A 8 16.20 9.64 5.01
N GLU A 9 17.33 9.13 4.53
CA GLU A 9 18.47 9.90 4.06
C GLU A 9 18.38 10.18 2.56
N LEU A 10 18.61 11.44 2.20
CA LEU A 10 18.73 11.95 0.85
C LEU A 10 20.19 12.34 0.63
N ARG A 11 20.80 11.81 -0.42
CA ARG A 11 22.19 12.13 -0.76
C ARG A 11 22.31 12.29 -2.26
N TRP A 12 22.95 13.36 -2.66
CA TRP A 12 23.32 13.67 -4.02
C TRP A 12 24.68 14.37 -4.04
N ALA A 13 25.45 14.16 -5.09
CA ALA A 13 26.73 14.83 -5.28
C ALA A 13 27.04 14.96 -6.76
N ASP A 14 27.78 16.02 -7.08
CA ASP A 14 28.31 16.32 -8.41
C ASP A 14 29.76 16.83 -8.28
N ALA A 15 30.40 17.28 -9.36
CA ALA A 15 31.79 17.71 -9.35
C ALA A 15 32.09 18.90 -8.41
N GLU A 16 31.10 19.76 -8.17
CA GLU A 16 31.28 21.02 -7.44
C GLU A 16 30.80 20.96 -5.99
N GLU A 17 29.70 20.23 -5.76
CA GLU A 17 28.99 20.24 -4.48
C GLU A 17 28.24 18.94 -4.20
N ARG A 18 27.83 18.80 -2.94
CA ARG A 18 27.03 17.69 -2.43
C ARG A 18 25.80 18.22 -1.70
N LEU A 19 24.66 17.58 -1.94
CA LEU A 19 23.46 17.76 -1.14
C LEU A 19 23.29 16.55 -0.22
N GLN A 20 23.15 16.81 1.06
CA GLN A 20 22.78 15.81 2.06
C GLN A 20 21.48 16.23 2.70
N GLY A 21 20.65 15.27 3.07
CA GLY A 21 19.34 15.54 3.61
C GLY A 21 18.78 14.42 4.42
N THR A 22 17.85 14.76 5.31
CA THR A 22 17.08 13.81 6.10
C THR A 22 15.62 14.20 6.05
N LEU A 23 14.75 13.19 6.00
CA LEU A 23 13.31 13.33 6.18
C LEU A 23 12.90 12.50 7.38
N HIS A 24 12.17 13.14 8.30
CA HIS A 24 11.67 12.54 9.52
C HIS A 24 10.16 12.77 9.64
N PRO A 25 9.34 11.74 9.87
CA PRO A 25 9.73 10.32 9.95
C PRO A 25 10.14 9.75 8.59
N ALA A 26 10.80 8.58 8.58
CA ALA A 26 11.21 7.88 7.36
C ALA A 26 10.04 7.42 6.49
N LEU A 27 8.85 7.34 7.08
CA LEU A 27 7.60 7.07 6.41
C LEU A 27 6.58 8.12 6.86
N PRO A 28 6.55 9.29 6.19
CA PRO A 28 5.55 10.31 6.45
C PRO A 28 4.14 9.75 6.34
N ARG A 29 3.22 10.36 7.08
CA ARG A 29 1.81 9.98 7.05
C ARG A 29 0.96 11.15 6.61
N GLU A 30 -0.15 10.80 6.00
CA GLU A 30 -1.21 11.73 5.64
C GLU A 30 -1.64 12.57 6.87
N GLY A 31 -1.63 13.89 6.70
CA GLY A 31 -2.01 14.87 7.72
C GLY A 31 -1.03 15.04 8.89
N GLU A 32 0.07 14.29 8.92
CA GLU A 32 1.11 14.41 9.95
C GLU A 32 2.30 15.24 9.41
N PRO A 33 2.90 16.12 10.23
CA PRO A 33 4.06 16.90 9.80
C PRO A 33 5.30 16.02 9.66
N ALA A 34 6.05 16.22 8.58
CA ALA A 34 7.35 15.63 8.33
C ALA A 34 8.41 16.74 8.22
N LEU A 35 9.49 16.61 8.98
CA LEU A 35 10.61 17.54 8.96
C LEU A 35 11.61 17.14 7.87
N LEU A 36 11.82 18.03 6.91
CA LEU A 36 12.88 17.93 5.91
C LEU A 36 14.04 18.83 6.33
N SER A 37 15.22 18.23 6.48
CA SER A 37 16.48 18.92 6.72
C SER A 37 17.42 18.70 5.55
N LEU A 38 18.02 19.75 5.00
CA LEU A 38 18.92 19.70 3.86
C LEU A 38 20.21 20.49 4.15
N HIS A 39 21.32 20.05 3.60
CA HIS A 39 22.64 20.66 3.72
C HIS A 39 23.33 20.64 2.36
N VAL A 40 23.73 21.82 1.89
CA VAL A 40 24.50 21.98 0.66
C VAL A 40 25.96 22.19 1.04
N GLY A 41 26.79 21.18 0.82
CA GLY A 41 28.23 21.27 1.04
C GLY A 41 28.98 21.50 -0.27
N ALA A 42 29.87 22.48 -0.33
CA ALA A 42 30.78 22.66 -1.46
C ALA A 42 32.03 21.77 -1.30
N PHE A 43 32.55 21.22 -2.40
CA PHE A 43 33.87 20.55 -2.39
C PHE A 43 35.01 21.57 -2.43
N GLN A 44 34.77 22.71 -3.09
CA GLN A 44 35.68 23.85 -3.18
C GLN A 44 34.86 25.16 -3.19
N GLY A 45 35.39 26.22 -2.61
CA GLY A 45 34.74 27.53 -2.55
C GLY A 45 34.04 27.83 -1.23
N ALA A 46 33.24 28.90 -1.22
CA ALA A 46 32.50 29.35 -0.04
C ALA A 46 31.31 28.42 0.28
N GLU A 47 30.89 28.43 1.54
CA GLU A 47 29.66 27.75 1.96
C GLU A 47 28.45 28.34 1.19
N PHE A 48 27.53 27.47 0.78
CA PHE A 48 26.28 27.92 0.19
C PHE A 48 25.49 28.74 1.21
N THR A 49 24.96 29.89 0.80
CA THR A 49 24.12 30.74 1.66
C THR A 49 22.79 31.12 1.01
N GLY A 50 22.52 30.58 -0.17
CA GLY A 50 21.36 30.94 -0.97
C GLY A 50 20.06 30.33 -0.46
N PRO A 51 18.93 30.73 -1.08
CA PRO A 51 17.65 30.11 -0.82
C PRO A 51 17.61 28.69 -1.38
N LEU A 52 16.92 27.81 -0.64
CA LEU A 52 16.59 26.47 -1.09
C LEU A 52 15.08 26.34 -1.15
N THR A 53 14.54 25.82 -2.25
CA THR A 53 13.12 25.53 -2.36
C THR A 53 12.90 24.04 -2.57
N VAL A 54 11.79 23.56 -2.04
CA VAL A 54 11.32 22.20 -2.25
C VAL A 54 9.91 22.25 -2.79
N THR A 55 9.66 21.50 -3.86
CA THR A 55 8.33 21.27 -4.40
C THR A 55 7.98 19.81 -4.20
N VAL A 56 6.80 19.54 -3.64
CA VAL A 56 6.23 18.20 -3.56
C VAL A 56 5.05 18.10 -4.49
N HIS A 57 4.94 16.99 -5.21
CA HIS A 57 3.77 16.67 -6.02
C HIS A 57 3.38 15.22 -5.84
N LEU A 58 2.08 14.97 -5.70
CA LEU A 58 1.55 13.61 -5.69
C LEU A 58 1.54 13.09 -7.12
N LYS A 59 2.07 11.88 -7.32
CA LYS A 59 2.07 11.25 -8.65
C LYS A 59 0.63 11.14 -9.16
N ASP A 60 0.44 11.46 -10.45
CA ASP A 60 -0.85 11.47 -11.14
C ASP A 60 -1.86 12.53 -10.61
N SER A 61 -1.42 13.45 -9.74
CA SER A 61 -2.20 14.60 -9.28
C SER A 61 -1.67 15.92 -9.86
N PRO A 62 -2.54 16.87 -10.22
CA PRO A 62 -2.11 18.22 -10.61
C PRO A 62 -1.70 19.09 -9.41
N ALA A 63 -1.92 18.64 -8.18
CA ALA A 63 -1.60 19.41 -6.98
C ALA A 63 -0.09 19.42 -6.71
N GLN A 64 0.46 20.62 -6.53
CA GLN A 64 1.85 20.83 -6.13
C GLN A 64 1.94 21.83 -4.98
N VAL A 65 2.89 21.61 -4.08
CA VAL A 65 3.17 22.52 -2.98
C VAL A 65 4.65 22.86 -3.01
N THR A 66 4.96 24.16 -3.12
CA THR A 66 6.33 24.67 -3.05
C THR A 66 6.55 25.38 -1.72
N LYS A 67 7.63 25.03 -1.02
CA LYS A 67 8.07 25.70 0.21
C LYS A 67 9.52 26.13 0.09
N THR A 68 9.81 27.32 0.60
CA THR A 68 11.20 27.78 0.81
C THR A 68 11.67 27.29 2.16
N LEU A 69 12.86 26.69 2.21
CA LEU A 69 13.42 26.20 3.45
C LEU A 69 14.03 27.35 4.26
N THR A 70 13.91 27.25 5.58
CA THR A 70 14.49 28.19 6.53
C THR A 70 15.90 27.73 6.90
N ARG A 71 16.87 28.62 6.76
CA ARG A 71 18.26 28.34 7.17
C ARG A 71 18.38 28.45 8.68
N ASP A 72 19.00 27.44 9.30
CA ASP A 72 19.41 27.42 10.69
C ASP A 72 20.85 26.86 10.77
N GLY A 73 21.80 27.75 11.06
CA GLY A 73 23.23 27.46 10.93
C GLY A 73 23.62 27.06 9.50
N VAL A 74 24.17 25.85 9.37
CA VAL A 74 24.62 25.26 8.09
C VAL A 74 23.55 24.42 7.40
N ASN A 75 22.38 24.24 8.02
CA ASN A 75 21.31 23.40 7.52
C ASN A 75 20.07 24.23 7.14
N TRP A 76 19.26 23.70 6.23
CA TRP A 76 17.99 24.25 5.81
C TRP A 76 16.88 23.30 6.24
N HIS A 77 15.83 23.83 6.84
CA HIS A 77 14.75 23.02 7.38
C HIS A 77 13.39 23.51 6.88
N THR A 78 12.45 22.59 6.72
CA THR A 78 11.05 22.93 6.53
C THR A 78 10.16 21.78 7.00
N GLU A 79 8.95 22.11 7.43
CA GLU A 79 7.92 21.13 7.72
C GLU A 79 7.05 20.93 6.48
N LEU A 80 6.86 19.67 6.10
CA LEU A 80 5.99 19.22 5.02
C LEU A 80 4.78 18.53 5.62
N THR A 81 3.59 18.82 5.12
CA THR A 81 2.37 18.07 5.45
C THR A 81 1.83 17.53 4.14
N PHE A 82 1.51 16.25 4.12
CA PHE A 82 0.98 15.57 2.94
C PHE A 82 -0.51 15.34 3.13
N ASP A 83 -1.32 15.81 2.20
CA ASP A 83 -2.78 15.77 2.32
C ASP A 83 -3.36 14.40 1.95
N GLU A 84 -2.67 13.65 1.10
CA GLU A 84 -3.12 12.35 0.59
C GLU A 84 -2.02 11.29 0.77
N PRO A 85 -2.37 10.01 0.94
CA PRO A 85 -1.40 8.92 0.92
C PRO A 85 -1.00 8.58 -0.52
N GLY A 86 0.26 8.21 -0.74
CA GLY A 86 0.73 7.81 -2.08
C GLY A 86 2.20 8.06 -2.33
N LEU A 87 2.59 7.97 -3.61
CA LEU A 87 3.95 8.27 -4.05
C LEU A 87 4.05 9.75 -4.43
N TYR A 88 4.81 10.50 -3.66
CA TYR A 88 5.18 11.87 -3.95
C TYR A 88 6.53 11.92 -4.65
N GLU A 89 6.65 12.85 -5.57
CA GLU A 89 7.93 13.26 -6.11
C GLU A 89 8.32 14.61 -5.49
N LEU A 90 9.58 14.67 -5.07
CA LEU A 90 10.21 15.74 -4.33
C LEU A 90 11.23 16.40 -5.26
N GLU A 91 11.03 17.67 -5.57
CA GLU A 91 11.94 18.47 -6.37
C GLU A 91 12.62 19.50 -5.49
N VAL A 92 13.92 19.39 -5.29
CA VAL A 92 14.74 20.37 -4.58
C VAL A 92 15.41 21.28 -5.61
N ARG A 93 15.19 22.59 -5.49
CA ARG A 93 15.78 23.59 -6.39
C ARG A 93 16.62 24.57 -5.60
N TYR A 94 17.80 24.86 -6.11
CA TYR A 94 18.67 25.90 -5.58
C TYR A 94 19.62 26.41 -6.65
N GLN A 95 20.14 27.61 -6.45
CA GLN A 95 21.07 28.24 -7.38
C GLN A 95 22.33 28.65 -6.63
N ASN A 96 23.45 28.03 -7.00
CA ASN A 96 24.77 28.41 -6.55
C ASN A 96 25.52 29.03 -7.75
N LEU A 97 26.53 28.35 -8.30
CA LEU A 97 27.15 28.72 -9.59
C LEU A 97 26.17 28.54 -10.77
N HIS A 98 25.38 27.47 -10.70
CA HIS A 98 24.37 27.10 -11.68
C HIS A 98 23.05 26.76 -10.98
N LEU A 99 21.95 26.82 -11.72
CA LEU A 99 20.66 26.33 -11.24
C LEU A 99 20.72 24.79 -11.19
N LYS A 100 20.38 24.23 -10.02
CA LYS A 100 20.28 22.78 -9.83
C LYS A 100 18.87 22.41 -9.42
N VAL A 101 18.41 21.31 -10.01
CA VAL A 101 17.08 20.73 -9.79
C VAL A 101 17.29 19.25 -9.52
N LEU A 102 16.89 18.80 -8.34
CA LEU A 102 17.10 17.44 -7.88
C LEU A 102 15.76 16.78 -7.59
N THR A 103 15.52 15.65 -8.24
CA THR A 103 14.27 14.90 -8.10
C THR A 103 14.48 13.68 -7.22
N GLY A 104 13.52 13.41 -6.34
CA GLY A 104 13.47 12.26 -5.46
C GLY A 104 12.05 11.75 -5.27
N TYR A 105 11.88 10.57 -4.68
CA TYR A 105 10.57 9.98 -4.45
C TYR A 105 10.35 9.66 -2.97
N VAL A 106 9.16 9.96 -2.46
CA VAL A 106 8.72 9.73 -1.08
C VAL A 106 7.42 8.96 -1.10
N THR A 107 7.32 7.90 -0.30
CA THR A 107 6.04 7.22 -0.09
C THR A 107 5.41 7.72 1.21
N VAL A 108 4.19 8.21 1.12
CA VAL A 108 3.36 8.67 2.24
C VAL A 108 2.33 7.59 2.57
N ALA A 109 2.27 7.21 3.84
CA ALA A 109 1.32 6.21 4.32
C ALA A 109 0.00 6.85 4.75
N SER A 110 -1.09 6.08 4.66
CA SER A 110 -2.39 6.48 5.18
C SER A 110 -2.36 6.59 6.70
N ARG A 111 -3.21 7.47 7.24
CA ARG A 111 -3.37 7.60 8.69
C ARG A 111 -3.96 6.32 9.30
N PRO A 112 -3.41 5.79 10.41
CA PRO A 112 -3.99 4.62 11.06
C PRO A 112 -5.37 4.95 11.64
N LEU A 113 -6.29 3.97 11.61
CA LEU A 113 -7.57 4.11 12.31
C LEU A 113 -7.32 4.30 13.81
N PRO A 114 -8.08 5.20 14.49
CA PRO A 114 -8.00 5.34 15.93
C PRO A 114 -8.32 4.00 16.60
N GLN A 115 -7.43 3.53 17.48
CA GLN A 115 -7.57 2.21 18.15
C GLN A 115 -8.92 2.07 18.89
N GLY A 116 -9.44 3.18 19.44
CA GLY A 116 -10.74 3.18 20.11
C GLY A 116 -11.92 2.83 19.20
N LEU A 117 -11.86 3.21 17.91
CA LEU A 117 -12.90 2.88 16.95
C LEU A 117 -12.87 1.40 16.59
N SER A 118 -11.67 0.83 16.44
CA SER A 118 -11.48 -0.60 16.19
C SER A 118 -12.03 -1.45 17.34
N TRP A 119 -11.71 -1.10 18.58
CA TRP A 119 -12.25 -1.78 19.76
C TRP A 119 -13.75 -1.61 19.90
N GLY A 120 -14.27 -0.40 19.64
CA GLY A 120 -15.70 -0.12 19.64
C GLY A 120 -16.45 -1.01 18.65
N LEU A 121 -15.94 -1.15 17.43
CA LEU A 121 -16.52 -2.03 16.40
C LEU A 121 -16.49 -3.50 16.82
N LEU A 122 -15.39 -3.97 17.43
CA LEU A 122 -15.28 -5.35 17.92
C LEU A 122 -16.27 -5.64 19.05
N ILE A 123 -16.39 -4.74 20.03
CA ILE A 123 -17.33 -4.88 21.15
C ILE A 123 -18.77 -4.87 20.62
N LEU A 124 -19.08 -3.96 19.69
CA LEU A 124 -20.41 -3.86 19.09
C LEU A 124 -20.76 -5.13 18.30
N ALA A 125 -19.83 -5.64 17.48
CA ALA A 125 -20.01 -6.87 16.72
C ALA A 125 -20.17 -8.10 17.63
N SER A 126 -19.35 -8.20 18.68
CA SER A 126 -19.46 -9.28 19.67
C SER A 126 -20.78 -9.23 20.43
N GLY A 127 -21.18 -8.05 20.91
CA GLY A 127 -22.42 -7.86 21.65
C GLY A 127 -23.66 -8.17 20.80
N THR A 128 -23.69 -7.71 19.55
CA THR A 128 -24.79 -8.02 18.62
C THR A 128 -24.88 -9.50 18.30
N ALA A 129 -23.74 -10.17 18.02
CA ALA A 129 -23.70 -11.60 17.79
C ALA A 129 -24.20 -12.41 19.01
N LEU A 130 -23.82 -11.99 20.22
CA LEU A 130 -24.22 -12.66 21.45
C LEU A 130 -25.72 -12.52 21.73
N VAL A 131 -26.28 -11.31 21.56
CA VAL A 131 -27.72 -11.07 21.69
C VAL A 131 -28.51 -11.90 20.67
N TRP A 132 -28.03 -11.98 19.43
CA TRP A 132 -28.70 -12.76 18.39
C TRP A 132 -28.59 -14.27 18.63
N GLY A 133 -27.43 -14.74 19.10
CA GLY A 133 -27.21 -16.13 19.51
C GLY A 133 -28.14 -16.54 20.66
N VAL A 134 -28.22 -15.73 21.72
CA VAL A 134 -29.12 -15.98 22.87
C VAL A 134 -30.58 -15.97 22.43
N ARG A 135 -30.99 -14.98 21.61
CA ARG A 135 -32.37 -14.91 21.08
C ARG A 135 -32.70 -16.12 20.19
N GLY A 136 -31.75 -16.57 19.38
CA GLY A 136 -31.87 -17.78 18.57
C GLY A 136 -32.02 -19.05 19.42
N ALA A 137 -31.22 -19.19 20.46
CA ALA A 137 -31.29 -20.31 21.40
C ALA A 137 -32.63 -20.34 22.15
N ILE A 138 -33.10 -19.20 22.67
CA ILE A 138 -34.40 -19.09 23.34
C ILE A 138 -35.54 -19.46 22.38
N ARG A 139 -35.48 -19.03 21.11
CA ARG A 139 -36.49 -19.41 20.11
C ARG A 139 -36.50 -20.91 19.84
N ARG A 140 -35.35 -21.58 19.82
CA ARG A 140 -35.25 -23.04 19.66
C ARG A 140 -35.80 -23.80 20.87
N LEU A 141 -35.59 -23.28 22.09
CA LEU A 141 -36.13 -23.86 23.32
C LEU A 141 -37.66 -23.69 23.45
N LYS A 142 -38.22 -22.63 22.84
CA LYS A 142 -39.67 -22.34 22.86
C LYS A 142 -40.43 -23.01 21.71
N ALA A 143 -39.73 -23.55 20.71
CA ALA A 143 -40.35 -24.46 19.74
C ALA A 143 -40.61 -25.78 20.47
N PRO A 144 -41.86 -26.27 20.57
CA PRO A 144 -42.10 -27.59 21.08
C PRO A 144 -41.40 -28.59 20.16
N THR A 145 -40.41 -29.29 20.71
CA THR A 145 -40.07 -30.63 20.23
C THR A 145 -41.36 -31.44 20.25
N SER A 146 -41.96 -31.67 19.09
CA SER A 146 -42.93 -32.74 18.93
C SER A 146 -42.13 -34.04 18.88
N PRO A 147 -42.33 -34.99 19.81
CA PRO A 147 -41.72 -36.31 19.72
C PRO A 147 -42.65 -37.28 18.97
N ALA A 148 -42.04 -38.29 18.32
CA ALA A 148 -42.62 -39.51 17.75
C ALA A 148 -43.59 -39.33 16.56
N GLY A 149 -43.64 -40.16 15.53
CA GLY A 149 -42.97 -41.39 15.08
C GLY A 149 -43.17 -41.43 13.55
N THR A 150 -42.38 -42.16 12.76
CA THR A 150 -42.66 -43.57 12.48
C THR A 150 -41.40 -44.17 11.85
N SER A 151 -40.84 -45.17 12.52
CA SER A 151 -40.14 -46.25 11.84
C SER A 151 -41.14 -46.93 10.92
N ASP A 152 -40.91 -46.90 9.61
CA ASP A 152 -41.41 -47.95 8.74
C ASP A 152 -40.21 -48.62 8.09
N SER A 153 -40.00 -49.86 8.50
CA SER A 153 -38.97 -50.76 8.00
C SER A 153 -39.63 -52.13 7.89
N ALA A 154 -40.05 -52.48 6.68
CA ALA A 154 -40.25 -53.85 6.16
C ALA A 154 -40.59 -53.70 4.65
N GLU A 155 -39.68 -53.88 3.70
CA GLU A 155 -39.10 -55.16 3.20
C GLU A 155 -40.11 -56.00 2.36
N VAL A 156 -40.14 -55.84 1.00
CA VAL A 156 -39.67 -56.81 -0.08
C VAL A 156 -40.81 -57.72 -0.63
N PRO A 157 -40.83 -58.32 -1.87
CA PRO A 157 -39.78 -58.54 -2.90
C PRO A 157 -40.10 -58.28 -4.40
N ALA A 158 -39.00 -58.17 -5.17
CA ALA A 158 -38.62 -58.78 -6.47
C ALA A 158 -39.63 -58.98 -7.63
N SER A 159 -39.24 -58.60 -8.86
CA SER A 159 -38.64 -59.56 -9.81
C SER A 159 -38.14 -58.93 -11.13
N ALA A 160 -36.94 -59.37 -11.55
CA ALA A 160 -36.35 -59.54 -12.90
C ALA A 160 -36.58 -58.48 -14.01
N GLY A 161 -35.60 -58.01 -14.77
CA GLY A 161 -34.27 -58.52 -15.15
C GLY A 161 -33.77 -57.70 -16.38
N PRO A 162 -32.76 -58.14 -17.14
CA PRO A 162 -31.44 -57.48 -17.22
C PRO A 162 -31.05 -56.93 -18.61
N ALA A 163 -30.08 -56.02 -18.66
CA ALA A 163 -29.07 -55.98 -19.73
C ALA A 163 -27.80 -55.25 -19.26
N GLU A 164 -26.73 -56.01 -19.23
CA GLU A 164 -25.34 -55.65 -18.94
C GLU A 164 -24.65 -55.16 -20.26
N PRO A 165 -23.32 -55.03 -20.35
CA PRO A 165 -22.56 -53.78 -20.35
C PRO A 165 -21.86 -53.49 -21.70
N THR A 166 -21.31 -52.29 -21.91
CA THR A 166 -20.10 -52.11 -22.74
C THR A 166 -19.37 -50.81 -22.33
N ALA A 167 -18.24 -50.96 -21.67
CA ALA A 167 -17.07 -50.07 -21.80
C ALA A 167 -16.14 -50.67 -22.89
N PRO A 168 -15.02 -50.08 -23.33
CA PRO A 168 -14.35 -48.83 -22.92
C PRO A 168 -13.82 -47.98 -24.11
N ALA A 169 -13.25 -46.79 -23.85
CA ALA A 169 -11.96 -46.31 -24.39
C ALA A 169 -11.79 -44.78 -24.23
N ALA A 170 -10.77 -44.36 -23.49
CA ALA A 170 -10.07 -43.08 -23.71
C ALA A 170 -9.01 -43.31 -24.81
N PRO A 171 -8.50 -42.30 -25.55
CA PRO A 171 -7.49 -41.39 -24.98
C PRO A 171 -7.45 -39.93 -25.52
N SER A 172 -6.73 -39.12 -24.75
CA SER A 172 -5.93 -37.91 -25.01
C SER A 172 -5.75 -37.34 -26.44
N GLU A 173 -5.85 -36.00 -26.56
CA GLU A 173 -5.05 -35.08 -27.42
C GLU A 173 -5.35 -33.64 -26.91
N VAL A 174 -4.44 -32.87 -26.30
CA VAL A 174 -3.16 -32.25 -26.72
C VAL A 174 -3.34 -31.08 -27.71
N SER A 175 -2.82 -29.91 -27.27
CA SER A 175 -2.42 -28.72 -28.04
C SER A 175 -3.53 -27.80 -28.58
N GLY A 176 -3.38 -26.47 -28.59
CA GLY A 176 -2.15 -25.69 -28.60
C GLY A 176 -2.26 -24.32 -27.94
N SER A 177 -1.15 -23.97 -27.27
CA SER A 177 -0.75 -22.64 -26.85
C SER A 177 -0.49 -21.79 -28.10
N THR A 178 -1.26 -20.72 -28.30
CA THR A 178 -0.95 -19.71 -29.32
C THR A 178 0.02 -18.70 -28.74
N VAL A 179 1.31 -18.94 -29.00
CA VAL A 179 2.37 -17.93 -28.94
C VAL A 179 2.25 -17.05 -30.20
N PRO A 180 2.24 -15.71 -30.10
CA PRO A 180 2.37 -14.87 -31.28
C PRO A 180 3.83 -14.91 -31.80
N PRO A 181 4.05 -14.98 -33.12
CA PRO A 181 5.39 -14.97 -33.68
C PRO A 181 6.06 -13.60 -33.46
N THR A 182 7.25 -13.66 -32.88
CA THR A 182 8.28 -12.62 -32.95
C THR A 182 8.87 -12.69 -34.35
N ASP A 183 8.70 -11.65 -35.14
CA ASP A 183 9.43 -11.50 -36.40
C ASP A 183 10.65 -10.58 -36.21
N ALA A 184 11.75 -11.05 -36.76
CA ALA A 184 13.09 -10.52 -36.67
C ALA A 184 13.22 -9.27 -37.58
N ALA A 185 13.89 -8.23 -37.11
CA ALA A 185 15.24 -7.84 -37.55
C ALA A 185 15.38 -7.27 -38.98
N SER A 186 16.02 -6.11 -39.01
CA SER A 186 16.99 -5.67 -40.03
C SER A 186 16.44 -5.22 -41.38
N ASP A 187 16.31 -3.90 -41.58
CA ASP A 187 17.08 -3.23 -42.64
C ASP A 187 17.04 -1.69 -42.57
N ARG A 188 18.22 -1.10 -42.81
CA ARG A 188 18.58 0.31 -43.11
C ARG A 188 18.60 1.38 -42.03
#